data_AF-A0A1V3NHF4-F1
#
_entry.id   AF-A0A1V3NHF4-F1
#
_cell.length_a   1.000
_cell.length_b   1.000
_cell.length_c   1.000
_cell.angle_alpha   90.00
_cell.angle_beta   90.00
_cell.angle_gamma   90.00
#
_symmetry.space_group_name_H-M   'P 1'
#
loop_
_entity.id
_entity.type
_entity.pdbx_description
1 polymer ?
#
loop_
_entity_poly.entity_id
_entity_poly.type
_entity_poly.pdbx_seq_one_letter_code
_entity_poly.pdbx_strand_id
1 'polypeptide(L)'
;MKSALIITASALAFTFIALISPAQSDEPPAFVQNTFPEQGVEAAWESYESVFLDPDAALDTRTKELMALAVAAQVPCDYCVYYHTRAAKAHGATDAEIREALAVASLIRKWSTMLNGSQYSESQWEREVDAIFSGQ
;
A
#
# COMPACT_ATOMS: atom_id res chain seq x y z
N MET A 1 -31.79 -38.73 -42.93
CA MET A 1 -30.44 -39.24 -42.61
C MET A 1 -29.43 -38.64 -43.56
N LYS A 2 -28.58 -37.73 -43.05
CA LYS A 2 -27.16 -37.47 -43.38
C LYS A 2 -26.86 -35.99 -43.16
N SER A 3 -26.46 -35.72 -41.94
CA SER A 3 -25.79 -34.52 -41.48
C SER A 3 -24.45 -34.35 -42.21
N ALA A 4 -24.10 -33.11 -42.56
CA ALA A 4 -22.75 -32.75 -42.97
C ALA A 4 -22.31 -31.52 -42.17
N LEU A 5 -21.19 -31.73 -41.48
CA LEU A 5 -20.51 -30.93 -40.49
C LEU A 5 -19.48 -30.05 -41.20
N ILE A 6 -19.49 -28.72 -41.08
CA ILE A 6 -18.38 -27.86 -41.54
C ILE A 6 -18.19 -26.63 -40.60
N ILE A 7 -17.13 -26.73 -39.77
CA ILE A 7 -16.07 -25.72 -39.45
C ILE A 7 -16.55 -24.41 -38.75
N THR A 8 -16.44 -24.26 -37.42
CA THR A 8 -15.28 -23.82 -36.59
C THR A 8 -14.62 -22.48 -36.98
N ALA A 9 -15.03 -21.39 -36.34
CA ALA A 9 -14.25 -20.18 -35.96
C ALA A 9 -15.30 -19.17 -35.42
N SER A 10 -15.20 -18.56 -34.24
CA SER A 10 -14.03 -17.93 -33.65
C SER A 10 -14.27 -17.82 -32.14
N ALA A 11 -13.66 -18.71 -31.36
CA ALA A 11 -13.53 -18.59 -29.92
C ALA A 11 -12.26 -17.80 -29.58
N LEU A 12 -12.18 -16.56 -30.07
CA LEU A 12 -11.02 -15.67 -29.89
C LEU A 12 -11.51 -14.28 -29.50
N ALA A 13 -12.14 -14.17 -28.33
CA ALA A 13 -12.47 -12.86 -27.75
C ALA A 13 -12.65 -12.88 -26.22
N PHE A 14 -11.92 -13.71 -25.47
CA PHE A 14 -11.94 -13.63 -24.00
C PHE A 14 -10.59 -13.93 -23.30
N THR A 15 -9.47 -13.88 -24.02
CA THR A 15 -8.13 -13.92 -23.40
C THR A 15 -7.46 -12.56 -23.51
N PHE A 16 -8.07 -11.54 -22.92
CA PHE A 16 -7.39 -10.30 -22.57
C PHE A 16 -7.84 -9.90 -21.17
N ILE A 17 -6.87 -9.64 -20.30
CA ILE A 17 -6.98 -9.35 -18.86
C ILE A 17 -6.91 -10.60 -17.95
N ALA A 18 -5.90 -11.44 -18.17
CA ALA A 18 -5.03 -11.74 -17.04
C ALA A 18 -4.07 -10.55 -16.91
N LEU A 19 -4.57 -9.45 -16.35
CA LEU A 19 -3.69 -8.41 -15.83
C LEU A 19 -2.92 -9.11 -14.73
N ILE A 20 -1.65 -9.34 -15.01
CA ILE A 20 -0.66 -9.89 -14.10
C ILE A 20 -0.60 -8.92 -12.92
N SER A 21 -1.45 -9.13 -11.91
CA SER A 21 -1.23 -8.59 -10.58
C SER A 21 -0.03 -9.37 -10.03
N PRO A 22 1.14 -8.74 -9.86
CA PRO A 22 2.37 -9.45 -9.51
C PRO A 22 2.41 -9.91 -8.04
N ALA A 23 1.29 -9.90 -7.31
CA ALA A 23 1.30 -9.78 -5.85
C ALA A 23 0.53 -10.85 -5.06
N GLN A 24 -0.10 -11.84 -5.70
CA GLN A 24 -0.81 -12.88 -4.94
C GLN A 24 -0.17 -14.25 -5.21
N SER A 25 0.87 -14.58 -4.44
CA SER A 25 1.16 -15.99 -4.18
C SER A 25 0.23 -16.44 -3.07
N ASP A 26 -0.48 -17.55 -3.27
CA ASP A 26 -1.39 -18.13 -2.24
C ASP A 26 -0.65 -18.48 -0.93
N GLU A 27 0.69 -18.52 -0.96
CA GLU A 27 1.53 -18.83 0.19
C GLU A 27 2.27 -17.57 0.70
N PRO A 28 2.36 -17.39 2.04
CA PRO A 28 3.14 -16.31 2.65
C PRO A 28 4.61 -16.34 2.22
N PRO A 29 5.28 -15.20 1.97
CA PRO A 29 6.69 -15.15 1.63
C PRO A 29 7.58 -15.75 2.72
N ALA A 30 8.72 -16.32 2.33
CA ALA A 30 9.65 -16.94 3.27
C ALA A 30 10.11 -16.02 4.40
N PHE A 31 10.22 -14.70 4.18
CA PHE A 31 10.58 -13.77 5.26
C PHE A 31 9.48 -13.70 6.34
N VAL A 32 8.20 -13.89 5.99
CA VAL A 32 7.10 -14.00 6.96
C VAL A 32 7.21 -15.33 7.68
N GLN A 33 7.31 -16.44 6.94
CA GLN A 33 7.40 -17.79 7.51
C GLN A 33 8.59 -17.95 8.48
N ASN A 34 9.74 -17.34 8.16
CA ASN A 34 10.97 -17.48 8.94
C ASN A 34 11.09 -16.50 10.11
N THR A 35 10.24 -15.47 10.19
CA THR A 35 10.33 -14.44 11.25
C THR A 35 9.11 -14.40 12.16
N PHE A 36 7.98 -14.96 11.73
CA PHE A 36 6.76 -15.07 12.52
C PHE A 36 6.66 -16.48 13.14
N PRO A 37 6.09 -16.63 14.36
CA PRO A 37 5.80 -17.95 14.91
C PRO A 37 4.93 -18.79 13.96
N GLU A 38 5.31 -20.05 13.73
CA GLU A 38 4.71 -20.95 12.73
C GLU A 38 3.17 -20.96 12.78
N GLN A 39 2.60 -21.10 13.98
CA GLN A 39 1.15 -21.13 14.19
C GLN A 39 0.42 -19.82 13.84
N GLY A 40 1.14 -18.72 13.65
CA GLY A 40 0.58 -17.40 13.34
C GLY A 40 0.90 -16.91 11.93
N VAL A 41 1.67 -17.64 11.13
CA VAL A 41 2.13 -17.21 9.80
C VAL A 41 0.96 -16.94 8.85
N GLU A 42 0.00 -17.86 8.80
CA GLU A 42 -1.20 -17.73 7.95
C GLU A 42 -2.01 -16.49 8.33
N ALA A 43 -2.36 -16.35 9.61
CA ALA A 43 -3.12 -15.20 10.09
C ALA A 43 -2.39 -13.86 9.89
N ALA A 44 -1.06 -13.82 10.05
CA ALA A 44 -0.27 -12.63 9.81
C ALA A 44 -0.29 -12.22 8.33
N TRP A 45 -0.22 -13.20 7.42
CA TRP A 45 -0.27 -12.95 5.99
C TRP A 45 -1.68 -12.56 5.52
N GLU A 46 -2.71 -13.24 6.00
CA GLU A 46 -4.11 -12.88 5.72
C GLU A 46 -4.43 -11.45 6.18
N SER A 47 -3.91 -11.04 7.34
CA SER A 47 -4.02 -9.65 7.81
C SER A 47 -3.33 -8.66 6.87
N TYR A 48 -2.20 -9.03 6.27
CA TYR A 48 -1.53 -8.18 5.30
C TYR A 48 -2.36 -8.06 4.02
N GLU A 49 -2.80 -9.18 3.47
CA GLU A 49 -3.56 -9.23 2.22
C GLU A 49 -4.91 -8.51 2.34
N SER A 50 -5.65 -8.74 3.41
CA SER A 50 -6.93 -8.06 3.66
C SER A 50 -6.78 -6.54 3.79
N VAL A 51 -5.66 -6.05 4.32
CA VAL A 51 -5.43 -4.60 4.44
C VAL A 51 -4.90 -4.02 3.13
N PHE A 52 -3.91 -4.64 2.48
CA PHE A 52 -3.23 -4.06 1.31
C PHE A 52 -3.88 -4.38 -0.03
N LEU A 53 -4.41 -5.59 -0.19
CA LEU A 53 -4.79 -6.17 -1.48
C LEU A 53 -6.30 -6.33 -1.68
N ASP A 54 -7.12 -6.05 -0.67
CA ASP A 54 -8.59 -6.06 -0.81
C ASP A 54 -9.04 -5.05 -1.89
N PRO A 55 -9.66 -5.51 -3.00
CA PRO A 55 -10.13 -4.66 -4.09
C PRO A 55 -11.35 -3.80 -3.72
N ASP A 56 -12.09 -4.17 -2.68
CA ASP A 56 -13.28 -3.45 -2.22
C ASP A 56 -12.95 -2.43 -1.11
N ALA A 57 -11.65 -2.30 -0.75
CA ALA A 57 -11.20 -1.37 0.26
C ALA A 57 -11.40 0.10 -0.16
N ALA A 58 -11.61 0.96 0.83
CA ALA A 58 -11.83 2.40 0.62
C ALA A 58 -10.62 3.15 0.02
N LEU A 59 -9.42 2.57 0.12
CA LEU A 59 -8.19 3.08 -0.50
C LEU A 59 -7.67 2.04 -1.48
N ASP A 60 -7.17 2.49 -2.64
CA ASP A 60 -6.48 1.61 -3.57
C ASP A 60 -5.10 1.18 -3.06
N THR A 61 -4.57 0.06 -3.55
CA THR A 61 -3.28 -0.49 -3.11
C THR A 61 -2.12 0.48 -3.34
N ARG A 62 -2.10 1.24 -4.44
CA ARG A 62 -1.04 2.23 -4.72
C ARG A 62 -1.00 3.30 -3.62
N THR A 63 -2.15 3.79 -3.20
CA THR A 63 -2.30 4.77 -2.13
C THR A 63 -1.79 4.19 -0.79
N LYS A 64 -2.19 2.96 -0.45
CA LYS A 64 -1.71 2.28 0.77
C LYS A 64 -0.20 2.08 0.76
N GLU A 65 0.39 1.69 -0.37
CA GLU A 65 1.83 1.49 -0.51
C GLU A 65 2.63 2.79 -0.40
N LEU A 66 2.12 3.91 -0.94
CA LEU A 66 2.73 5.23 -0.75
C LEU A 66 2.68 5.68 0.72
N MET A 67 1.57 5.42 1.42
CA MET A 67 1.45 5.66 2.87
C MET A 67 2.44 4.79 3.65
N ALA A 68 2.52 3.50 3.32
CA ALA A 68 3.44 2.56 3.97
C ALA A 68 4.91 2.96 3.74
N LEU A 69 5.27 3.41 2.53
CA LEU A 69 6.60 3.94 2.23
C LEU A 69 6.91 5.20 3.04
N ALA A 70 5.95 6.12 3.18
CA ALA A 70 6.11 7.30 4.02
C ALA A 70 6.38 6.94 5.49
N VAL A 71 5.65 5.97 6.04
CA VAL A 71 5.87 5.45 7.41
C VAL A 71 7.23 4.75 7.51
N ALA A 72 7.58 3.90 6.54
CA ALA A 72 8.86 3.19 6.50
C ALA A 72 10.06 4.13 6.49
N ALA A 73 9.98 5.24 5.75
CA ALA A 73 11.01 6.28 5.73
C ALA A 73 11.12 7.04 7.06
N GLN A 74 10.02 7.15 7.82
CA GLN A 74 10.04 7.76 9.14
C GLN A 74 10.53 6.85 10.25
N VAL A 75 10.30 5.55 10.17
CA VAL A 75 10.87 4.54 11.09
C VAL A 75 12.24 4.04 10.60
N PRO A 76 12.92 4.83 9.75
CA PRO A 76 13.86 4.39 8.69
C PRO A 76 14.16 2.88 8.66
N CYS A 77 13.20 2.09 8.19
CA CYS A 77 13.32 0.64 8.07
C CYS A 77 13.77 0.26 6.65
N ASP A 78 15.02 -0.18 6.47
CA ASP A 78 15.57 -0.51 5.14
C ASP A 78 14.76 -1.58 4.41
N TYR A 79 14.34 -2.64 5.10
CA TYR A 79 13.49 -3.70 4.55
C TYR A 79 12.15 -3.13 4.04
N CYS A 80 11.53 -2.30 4.87
CA CYS A 80 10.21 -1.73 4.60
C CYS A 80 10.29 -0.70 3.46
N VAL A 81 11.31 0.16 3.46
CA VAL A 81 11.55 1.12 2.38
C VAL A 81 11.76 0.39 1.05
N TYR A 82 12.57 -0.68 1.05
CA TYR A 82 12.80 -1.47 -0.14
C TYR A 82 11.52 -2.12 -0.66
N TYR A 83 10.79 -2.82 0.22
CA TYR A 83 9.57 -3.53 -0.13
C TYR A 83 8.49 -2.57 -0.64
N HIS A 84 8.13 -1.55 0.14
CA HIS A 84 7.02 -0.65 -0.20
C HIS A 84 7.36 0.27 -1.39
N THR A 85 8.65 0.58 -1.64
CA THR A 85 9.04 1.24 -2.90
C THR A 85 8.76 0.36 -4.12
N ARG A 86 9.06 -0.95 -4.03
CA ARG A 86 8.83 -1.90 -5.12
C ARG A 86 7.34 -2.14 -5.32
N ALA A 87 6.60 -2.36 -4.23
CA ALA A 87 5.16 -2.60 -4.27
C ALA A 87 4.40 -1.37 -4.79
N ALA A 88 4.70 -0.16 -4.30
CA ALA A 88 4.10 1.07 -4.85
C ALA A 88 4.28 1.17 -6.37
N LYS A 89 5.48 0.92 -6.88
CA LYS A 89 5.77 0.93 -8.32
C LYS A 89 5.03 -0.17 -9.08
N ALA A 90 4.96 -1.38 -8.51
CA ALA A 90 4.21 -2.50 -9.08
C ALA A 90 2.71 -2.17 -9.22
N HIS A 91 2.17 -1.34 -8.31
CA HIS A 91 0.81 -0.84 -8.35
C HIS A 91 0.67 0.52 -9.07
N GLY A 92 1.67 0.93 -9.85
CA GLY A 92 1.57 2.08 -10.75
C GLY A 92 1.95 3.43 -10.15
N ALA A 93 2.54 3.48 -8.96
CA ALA A 93 3.10 4.73 -8.44
C ALA A 93 4.28 5.20 -9.31
N THR A 94 4.24 6.48 -9.66
CA THR A 94 5.32 7.18 -10.37
C THR A 94 6.43 7.59 -9.41
N ASP A 95 7.64 7.83 -9.94
CA ASP A 95 8.72 8.41 -9.13
C ASP A 95 8.36 9.81 -8.61
N ALA A 96 7.46 10.53 -9.27
CA ALA A 96 6.97 11.82 -8.80
C ALA A 96 6.09 11.67 -7.54
N GLU A 97 5.12 10.74 -7.56
CA GLU A 97 4.28 10.43 -6.39
C GLU A 97 5.12 9.92 -5.21
N ILE A 98 6.14 9.10 -5.46
CA ILE A 98 7.08 8.64 -4.42
C ILE A 98 7.82 9.84 -3.80
N ARG A 99 8.37 10.76 -4.60
CA ARG A 99 9.04 11.96 -4.08
C ARG A 99 8.11 12.82 -3.25
N GLU A 100 6.86 12.98 -3.68
CA GLU A 100 5.84 13.75 -2.96
C GLU A 100 5.52 13.09 -1.61
N ALA A 101 5.28 11.77 -1.58
CA ALA A 101 5.03 11.04 -0.34
C ALA A 101 6.19 11.16 0.66
N LEU A 102 7.44 11.09 0.18
CA LEU A 102 8.63 11.28 1.00
C LEU A 102 8.77 12.72 1.52
N ALA A 103 8.43 13.72 0.70
CA ALA A 103 8.44 15.12 1.10
C ALA A 103 7.38 15.40 2.20
N VAL A 104 6.17 14.87 2.03
CA VAL A 104 5.11 14.93 3.05
C VAL A 104 5.61 14.29 4.34
N ALA A 105 6.14 13.07 4.28
CA ALA A 105 6.68 12.37 5.44
C ALA A 105 7.76 13.21 6.17
N SER A 106 8.69 13.80 5.42
CA SER A 106 9.76 14.66 5.95
C SER A 106 9.22 15.84 6.75
N LEU A 107 8.17 16.49 6.26
CA LEU A 107 7.54 17.62 6.96
C LEU A 107 6.88 17.18 8.27
N ILE A 108 6.25 16.00 8.30
CA ILE A 108 5.66 15.45 9.53
C ILE A 108 6.75 15.23 10.59
N ARG A 109 7.91 14.67 10.21
CA ARG A 109 9.04 14.50 11.13
C ARG A 109 9.58 15.82 11.65
N LYS A 110 9.76 16.79 10.76
CA LYS A 110 10.23 18.13 11.12
C LYS A 110 9.36 18.74 12.21
N TRP A 111 8.05 18.75 12.03
CA TRP A 111 7.14 19.35 13.00
C TRP A 111 6.98 18.52 14.27
N SER A 112 7.09 17.19 14.19
CA SER A 112 7.21 16.34 15.36
C SER A 112 8.42 16.75 16.22
N THR A 113 9.59 16.94 15.62
CA THR A 113 10.79 17.43 16.33
C THR A 113 10.55 18.79 16.99
N MET A 114 9.92 19.73 16.29
CA MET A 114 9.69 21.07 16.82
C MET A 114 8.69 21.07 17.98
N LEU A 115 7.49 20.53 17.78
CA LEU A 115 6.40 20.60 18.77
C LEU A 115 6.67 19.72 20.00
N ASN A 116 7.12 18.49 19.79
CA ASN A 116 7.44 17.59 20.91
C ASN A 116 8.73 18.06 21.61
N GLY A 117 9.76 18.41 20.83
CA GLY A 117 11.04 18.84 21.38
C GLY A 117 10.95 20.14 22.19
N SER A 118 10.09 21.08 21.79
CA SER A 118 9.83 22.30 22.57
C SER A 118 8.86 22.10 23.73
N GLN A 119 8.24 20.93 23.86
CA GLN A 119 7.15 20.66 24.80
C GLN A 119 6.01 21.70 24.66
N TYR A 120 5.59 21.97 23.43
CA TYR A 120 4.51 22.93 23.18
C TYR A 120 3.20 22.46 23.84
N SER A 121 2.39 23.39 24.35
CA SER A 121 1.15 23.03 25.04
C SER A 121 0.14 22.42 24.08
N GLU A 122 -0.22 21.15 24.30
CA GLU A 122 -1.19 20.42 23.47
C GLU A 122 -2.55 21.14 23.41
N SER A 123 -3.11 21.51 24.57
CA SER A 123 -4.39 22.23 24.60
C SER A 123 -4.36 23.58 23.86
N GLN A 124 -3.21 24.25 23.83
CA GLN A 124 -3.05 25.49 23.08
C GLN A 124 -3.00 25.21 21.59
N TRP A 125 -2.20 24.22 21.18
CA TRP A 125 -2.09 23.79 19.79
C TRP A 125 -3.44 23.35 19.22
N GLU A 126 -4.25 22.58 19.97
CA GLU A 126 -5.60 22.19 19.56
C GLU A 126 -6.49 23.41 19.27
N ARG A 127 -6.54 24.40 20.18
CA ARG A 127 -7.31 25.64 19.96
C ARG A 127 -6.84 26.41 18.73
N GLU A 128 -5.52 26.46 18.50
CA GLU A 128 -4.93 27.12 17.34
C GLU A 128 -5.28 26.39 16.03
N VAL A 129 -5.23 25.05 16.02
CA VAL A 129 -5.60 24.22 14.86
C VAL A 129 -7.09 24.31 14.58
N ASP A 130 -7.95 24.19 15.58
CA ASP A 130 -9.41 24.32 15.43
C ASP A 130 -9.77 25.69 14.82
N ALA A 131 -9.10 26.76 15.25
CA ALA A 131 -9.30 28.10 14.69
C ALA A 131 -8.86 28.22 13.21
N ILE A 132 -7.91 27.41 12.72
CA ILE A 132 -7.51 27.38 11.30
C ILE A 132 -8.64 26.80 10.43
N PHE A 133 -9.39 25.82 10.95
CA PHE A 133 -10.40 25.08 10.19
C PHE A 133 -11.84 25.51 10.48
N SER A 134 -12.10 26.34 11.50
CA SER A 134 -13.46 26.75 11.90
C SER A 134 -14.26 27.56 10.86
N GLY A 135 -13.64 27.93 9.74
CA GLY A 135 -14.26 28.72 8.66
C GLY A 135 -14.25 28.04 7.28
N GLN A 136 -13.95 26.75 7.22
CA GLN A 136 -13.94 25.95 5.99
C GLN A 136 -15.20 25.09 5.86
#